data_AF-Q8TM66-F1
#
_entry.id   AF-Q8TM66-F1
#
_cell.length_a   1.000
_cell.length_b   1.000
_cell.length_c   1.000
_cell.angle_alpha   90.00
_cell.angle_beta   90.00
_cell.angle_gamma   90.00
#
_symmetry.space_group_name_H-M   'P 1'
#
loop_
_entity.id
_entity.type
_entity.pdbx_description
1 polymer ?
#
loop_
_entity_poly.entity_id
_entity_poly.type
_entity_poly.pdbx_seq_one_letter_code
_entity_poly.pdbx_strand_id
1 'polypeptide(L)'
;MYSNEEREKHCKAGLRDFLQSSFYRSEKGKNLDETYFEKFDKERICIDKVFFVVYDDDYVCQDHPFDKELRDKFIQHVKRSRVSKGRFEQVLRKEFQYSAWELQLRGGRTMYFHVNVIHYLQQIHDIRPSNVIYDDNFLPVDSKLTILDFIKALRDFKVQAMDLYKEIVFNYWGVELQQIKVKLVQVELPFEVYPASVEDIALKLYSKGISFRKYNTQSGTIYLNQVETDNSVSVPERKYDKEDPIDSVDLKPDIHYLNKINSGKSRRKIQLKIYQKTFGLARIELTIYSEDAKQLFEWSLSDKSIAEDLINFVHFNLGLYDINVDRYDRSLDDVVRFLSQALKEPEDLIYQLKDLDIFEACEANRSVRQRLTRKGILIKLVDSDNVQKRGQYIVNPIIREFLNMYKPKGNEHFVKKSLYPGL
;
A
#
# COMPACT_ATOMS: atom_id res chain seq x y z
N MET A 1 -10.20 15.53 20.22
CA MET A 1 -10.66 14.12 20.21
C MET A 1 -12.11 14.12 19.77
N TYR A 2 -12.47 13.37 18.71
CA TYR A 2 -13.85 13.33 18.22
C TYR A 2 -14.71 12.40 19.08
N SER A 3 -15.89 12.87 19.45
CA SER A 3 -16.92 12.07 20.13
C SER A 3 -17.48 10.97 19.23
N ASN A 4 -18.05 9.91 19.81
CA ASN A 4 -18.70 8.84 19.05
C ASN A 4 -19.86 9.35 18.18
N GLU A 5 -20.61 10.36 18.66
CA GLU A 5 -21.69 11.00 17.90
C GLU A 5 -21.17 11.76 16.68
N GLU A 6 -20.05 12.49 16.80
CA GLU A 6 -19.41 13.15 15.66
C GLU A 6 -18.87 12.14 14.64
N ARG A 7 -18.25 11.04 15.11
CA ARG A 7 -17.81 9.94 14.23
C ARG A 7 -18.99 9.35 13.47
N GLU A 8 -20.09 9.07 14.15
CA GLU A 8 -21.31 8.55 13.51
C GLU A 8 -21.91 9.55 12.51
N LYS A 9 -21.98 10.83 12.86
CA LYS A 9 -22.49 11.90 11.99
C LYS A 9 -21.64 12.04 10.73
N HIS A 10 -20.31 12.02 10.87
CA HIS A 10 -19.38 12.09 9.75
C HIS A 10 -19.40 10.84 8.87
N CYS A 11 -19.59 9.67 9.47
CA CYS A 11 -19.83 8.44 8.72
C CYS A 11 -21.12 8.56 7.91
N LYS A 12 -22.22 9.04 8.51
CA LYS A 12 -23.56 9.10 7.88
C LYS A 12 -23.68 10.11 6.72
N ALA A 13 -22.85 11.16 6.65
CA ALA A 13 -23.05 12.27 5.71
C ALA A 13 -22.60 12.05 4.23
N GLY A 14 -21.83 11.01 3.88
CA GLY A 14 -21.26 10.91 2.50
C GLY A 14 -20.07 11.86 2.27
N LEU A 15 -19.09 11.49 1.42
CA LEU A 15 -17.80 12.20 1.36
C LEU A 15 -17.97 13.66 0.86
N ARG A 16 -18.93 13.92 -0.03
CA ARG A 16 -19.24 15.24 -0.56
C ARG A 16 -19.68 16.20 0.53
N ASP A 17 -20.59 15.77 1.40
CA ASP A 17 -21.09 16.60 2.50
C ASP A 17 -19.99 16.84 3.54
N PHE A 18 -19.06 15.90 3.69
CA PHE A 18 -17.86 16.13 4.48
C PHE A 18 -16.96 17.20 3.86
N LEU A 19 -16.58 17.08 2.58
CA LEU A 19 -15.77 18.08 1.86
C LEU A 19 -16.45 19.45 1.80
N GLN A 20 -17.77 19.50 1.92
CA GLN A 20 -18.56 20.73 1.95
C GLN A 20 -18.85 21.24 3.37
N SER A 21 -18.55 20.46 4.42
CA SER A 21 -18.86 20.82 5.80
C SER A 21 -18.06 22.03 6.27
N SER A 22 -18.66 22.85 7.13
CA SER A 22 -17.96 23.97 7.80
C SER A 22 -16.75 23.48 8.58
N PHE A 23 -16.85 22.29 9.17
CA PHE A 23 -15.76 21.61 9.85
C PHE A 23 -14.57 21.36 8.91
N TYR A 24 -14.78 20.65 7.79
CA TYR A 24 -13.71 20.38 6.83
C TYR A 24 -13.11 21.67 6.28
N ARG A 25 -13.94 22.65 5.91
CA ARG A 25 -13.46 23.96 5.44
C ARG A 25 -12.62 24.69 6.49
N SER A 26 -12.93 24.51 7.77
CA SER A 26 -12.15 25.09 8.86
C SER A 26 -10.82 24.37 9.11
N GLU A 27 -10.71 23.09 8.76
CA GLU A 27 -9.48 22.29 8.91
C GLU A 27 -8.62 22.24 7.64
N LYS A 28 -9.22 22.56 6.48
CA LYS A 28 -8.55 22.55 5.18
C LYS A 28 -7.31 23.45 5.19
N GLY A 29 -6.16 22.83 4.97
CA GLY A 29 -4.89 23.53 4.87
C GLY A 29 -4.17 23.78 6.20
N LYS A 30 -4.78 23.48 7.35
CA LYS A 30 -4.10 23.58 8.66
C LYS A 30 -3.03 22.51 8.87
N ASN A 31 -3.16 21.38 8.19
CA ASN A 31 -2.20 20.26 8.25
C ASN A 31 -1.13 20.36 7.15
N LEU A 32 -1.08 21.46 6.40
CA LEU A 32 -0.08 21.71 5.38
C LEU A 32 0.97 22.65 5.99
N ASP A 33 2.14 22.12 6.36
CA ASP A 33 3.30 22.99 6.48
C ASP A 33 3.93 23.21 5.09
N GLU A 34 4.72 24.27 4.95
CA GLU A 34 5.39 24.63 3.68
C GLU A 34 6.28 23.49 3.15
N THR A 35 6.71 22.55 4.00
CA THR A 35 7.61 21.45 3.63
C THR A 35 6.89 20.29 2.95
N TYR A 36 5.58 20.14 3.13
CA TYR A 36 4.78 19.02 2.59
C TYR A 36 4.82 18.93 1.05
N PHE A 37 5.02 20.08 0.38
CA PHE A 37 5.11 20.17 -1.09
C PHE A 37 6.54 20.36 -1.60
N GLU A 38 7.53 20.52 -0.72
CA GLU A 38 8.90 20.85 -1.11
C GLU A 38 9.85 19.65 -1.06
N LYS A 39 9.66 18.72 -0.10
CA LYS A 39 10.47 17.49 0.04
C LYS A 39 9.62 16.37 0.67
N PHE A 40 9.88 15.11 0.33
CA PHE A 40 9.38 14.01 1.15
C PHE A 40 10.08 14.04 2.51
N ASP A 41 9.31 14.28 3.59
CA ASP A 41 9.75 13.99 4.95
C ASP A 41 9.44 12.52 5.30
N LYS A 42 9.76 12.16 6.54
CA LYS A 42 9.43 10.96 7.30
C LYS A 42 7.95 10.52 7.30
N GLU A 43 7.03 11.26 6.69
CA GLU A 43 5.63 10.91 6.48
C GLU A 43 5.22 11.26 5.05
N ARG A 44 4.47 10.40 4.40
CA ARG A 44 4.05 10.63 3.01
C ARG A 44 2.68 10.05 2.69
N ILE A 45 1.91 10.79 1.90
CA ILE A 45 0.71 10.27 1.24
C ILE A 45 1.10 9.89 -0.19
N CYS A 46 0.71 8.69 -0.59
CA CYS A 46 0.92 8.16 -1.94
C CYS A 46 -0.41 7.74 -2.57
N ILE A 47 -0.33 7.42 -3.85
CA ILE A 47 -1.39 6.70 -4.57
C ILE A 47 -0.76 5.41 -5.08
N ASP A 48 -1.31 4.26 -4.69
CA ASP A 48 -0.79 2.96 -5.06
C ASP A 48 -1.57 2.36 -6.25
N LYS A 49 -2.54 1.51 -5.98
CA LYS A 49 -3.36 0.87 -7.02
C LYS A 49 -4.61 1.67 -7.29
N VAL A 50 -4.86 1.87 -8.57
CA VAL A 50 -6.04 2.58 -9.06
C VAL A 50 -6.76 1.74 -10.09
N PHE A 51 -8.06 1.64 -9.92
CA PHE A 51 -8.97 1.00 -10.84
C PHE A 51 -9.91 2.05 -11.41
N PHE A 52 -9.96 2.13 -12.74
CA PHE A 52 -10.91 2.98 -13.43
C PHE A 52 -11.58 2.25 -14.59
N VAL A 53 -12.72 2.80 -14.97
CA VAL A 53 -13.60 2.28 -16.00
C VAL A 53 -13.71 3.34 -17.08
N VAL A 54 -13.45 2.94 -18.31
CA VAL A 54 -13.53 3.78 -19.49
C VAL A 54 -14.66 3.26 -20.37
N TYR A 55 -15.58 4.16 -20.72
CA TYR A 55 -16.75 3.84 -21.52
C TYR A 55 -17.18 5.07 -22.31
N ASP A 56 -17.93 4.87 -23.37
CA ASP A 56 -18.62 5.96 -24.07
C ASP A 56 -20.10 5.92 -23.66
N ASP A 57 -20.67 7.08 -23.34
CA ASP A 57 -22.02 7.22 -22.78
C ASP A 57 -23.11 6.60 -23.66
N ASP A 58 -23.02 6.77 -24.98
CA ASP A 58 -24.03 6.30 -25.92
C ASP A 58 -23.75 4.84 -26.28
N TYR A 59 -22.48 4.51 -26.49
CA TYR A 59 -22.07 3.16 -26.89
C TYR A 59 -22.33 2.11 -25.82
N VAL A 60 -22.15 2.46 -24.53
CA VAL A 60 -22.32 1.53 -23.41
C VAL A 60 -23.79 1.15 -23.16
N CYS A 61 -24.72 2.00 -23.59
CA CYS A 61 -26.15 1.75 -23.46
C CYS A 61 -26.68 0.74 -24.49
N GLN A 62 -25.87 0.41 -25.50
CA GLN A 62 -26.20 -0.57 -26.52
C GLN A 62 -25.85 -1.98 -26.02
N ASP A 63 -26.73 -2.95 -26.25
CA ASP A 63 -26.44 -4.36 -25.94
C ASP A 63 -25.69 -5.01 -27.12
N HIS A 64 -24.36 -4.92 -27.09
CA HIS A 64 -23.54 -5.49 -28.15
C HIS A 64 -23.48 -7.02 -28.03
N PRO A 65 -23.67 -7.77 -29.14
CA PRO A 65 -23.56 -9.21 -29.13
C PRO A 65 -22.13 -9.63 -28.78
N PHE A 66 -22.01 -10.83 -28.23
CA PHE A 66 -20.71 -11.40 -27.88
C PHE A 66 -19.86 -11.60 -29.13
N ASP A 67 -18.67 -11.00 -29.14
CA ASP A 67 -17.75 -11.08 -30.27
C ASP A 67 -16.91 -12.36 -30.22
N LYS A 68 -17.44 -13.41 -30.86
CA LYS A 68 -16.78 -14.71 -30.93
C LYS A 68 -15.51 -14.67 -31.79
N GLU A 69 -15.51 -13.89 -32.86
CA GLU A 69 -14.36 -13.79 -33.77
C GLU A 69 -13.16 -13.15 -33.06
N LEU A 70 -13.40 -12.04 -32.36
CA LEU A 70 -12.37 -11.38 -31.56
C LEU A 70 -11.87 -12.28 -30.43
N ARG A 71 -12.78 -13.01 -29.77
CA ARG A 71 -12.42 -14.01 -28.75
C ARG A 71 -11.52 -15.11 -29.31
N ASP A 72 -11.86 -15.66 -30.47
CA ASP A 72 -11.12 -16.78 -31.07
C ASP A 72 -9.76 -16.31 -31.60
N LYS A 73 -9.70 -15.10 -32.18
CA LYS A 73 -8.45 -14.46 -32.63
C LYS A 73 -7.45 -14.23 -31.49
N PHE A 74 -7.93 -13.89 -30.29
CA PHE A 74 -7.10 -13.56 -29.14
C PHE A 74 -7.30 -14.51 -27.95
N ILE A 75 -7.57 -15.79 -28.22
CA ILE A 75 -7.97 -16.77 -27.20
C ILE A 75 -7.01 -16.84 -26.00
N GLN A 76 -5.71 -16.67 -26.24
CA GLN A 76 -4.66 -16.66 -25.20
C GLN A 76 -4.75 -15.47 -24.22
N HIS A 77 -5.39 -14.38 -24.66
CA HIS A 77 -5.62 -13.15 -23.89
C HIS A 77 -7.02 -13.09 -23.29
N VAL A 78 -7.86 -14.09 -23.55
CA VAL A 78 -9.23 -14.13 -23.02
C VAL A 78 -9.18 -14.64 -21.59
N LYS A 79 -9.77 -13.88 -20.67
CA LYS A 79 -9.93 -14.27 -19.27
C LYS A 79 -11.40 -14.26 -18.89
N ARG A 80 -11.75 -15.03 -17.86
CA ARG A 80 -13.00 -14.83 -17.14
C ARG A 80 -12.75 -13.76 -16.10
N SER A 81 -13.30 -12.58 -16.32
CA SER A 81 -13.29 -11.51 -15.33
C SER A 81 -14.65 -11.39 -14.66
N ARG A 82 -14.65 -10.99 -13.40
CA ARG A 82 -15.88 -10.79 -12.64
C ARG A 82 -16.38 -9.38 -12.94
N VAL A 83 -17.37 -9.28 -13.83
CA VAL A 83 -17.94 -7.99 -14.22
C VAL A 83 -19.38 -7.92 -13.71
N SER A 84 -19.63 -6.98 -12.79
CA SER A 84 -20.96 -6.63 -12.25
C SER A 84 -21.73 -7.78 -11.54
N LYS A 85 -22.22 -7.51 -10.31
CA LYS A 85 -23.16 -8.39 -9.56
C LYS A 85 -22.75 -9.87 -9.40
N GLY A 86 -21.46 -10.20 -9.51
CA GLY A 86 -20.98 -11.57 -9.32
C GLY A 86 -21.07 -12.48 -10.53
N ARG A 87 -21.34 -11.94 -11.73
CA ARG A 87 -21.28 -12.71 -12.96
C ARG A 87 -19.87 -12.67 -13.54
N PHE A 88 -19.44 -13.81 -14.10
CA PHE A 88 -18.20 -13.89 -14.85
C PHE A 88 -18.50 -13.63 -16.32
N GLU A 89 -17.72 -12.73 -16.91
CA GLU A 89 -17.76 -12.44 -18.35
C GLU A 89 -16.41 -12.75 -18.98
N GLN A 90 -16.45 -13.16 -20.24
CA GLN A 90 -15.25 -13.28 -21.04
C GLN A 90 -14.82 -11.89 -21.48
N VAL A 91 -13.60 -11.51 -21.08
CA VAL A 91 -12.99 -10.24 -21.42
C VAL A 91 -11.70 -10.49 -22.18
N LEU A 92 -11.36 -9.57 -23.08
CA LEU A 92 -10.03 -9.49 -23.65
C LEU A 92 -9.14 -8.77 -22.64
N ARG A 93 -8.09 -9.42 -22.14
CA ARG A 93 -7.17 -8.85 -21.15
C ARG A 93 -5.77 -8.69 -21.72
N LYS A 94 -5.16 -7.53 -21.49
CA LYS A 94 -3.74 -7.31 -21.74
C LYS A 94 -3.07 -6.79 -20.49
N GLU A 95 -1.90 -7.34 -20.19
CA GLU A 95 -1.07 -6.97 -19.05
C GLU A 95 0.20 -6.29 -19.54
N PHE A 96 0.61 -5.29 -18.79
CA PHE A 96 1.85 -4.53 -18.94
C PHE A 96 2.56 -4.52 -17.58
N GLN A 97 3.74 -3.90 -17.55
CA GLN A 97 4.61 -3.90 -16.37
C GLN A 97 3.93 -3.31 -15.11
N TYR A 98 3.26 -2.16 -15.25
CA TYR A 98 2.61 -1.44 -14.14
C TYR A 98 1.10 -1.30 -14.32
N SER A 99 0.53 -1.84 -15.41
CA SER A 99 -0.90 -1.71 -15.70
C SER A 99 -1.47 -2.94 -16.37
N ALA A 100 -2.79 -3.09 -16.32
CA ALA A 100 -3.53 -4.06 -17.08
C ALA A 100 -4.86 -3.47 -17.49
N TRP A 101 -5.43 -3.98 -18.58
CA TRP A 101 -6.80 -3.66 -18.96
C TRP A 101 -7.59 -4.88 -19.38
N GLU A 102 -8.91 -4.76 -19.25
CA GLU A 102 -9.89 -5.77 -19.59
C GLU A 102 -11.03 -5.14 -20.39
N LEU A 103 -11.24 -5.59 -21.62
CA LEU A 103 -12.31 -5.13 -22.49
C LEU A 103 -13.44 -6.16 -22.50
N GLN A 104 -14.67 -5.73 -22.21
CA GLN A 104 -15.84 -6.58 -22.35
C GLN A 104 -16.10 -6.91 -23.82
N LEU A 105 -16.29 -8.21 -24.10
CA LEU A 105 -16.61 -8.69 -25.45
C LEU A 105 -18.11 -8.75 -25.74
N ARG A 106 -18.95 -8.41 -24.76
CA ARG A 106 -20.42 -8.41 -24.81
C ARG A 106 -20.98 -7.20 -24.06
N GLY A 107 -22.22 -6.84 -24.34
CA GLY A 107 -22.95 -5.81 -23.59
C GLY A 107 -22.37 -4.45 -23.92
N GLY A 108 -22.21 -3.56 -22.94
CA GLY A 108 -21.76 -2.19 -23.17
C GLY A 108 -20.29 -2.02 -23.60
N ARG A 109 -19.54 -3.10 -23.84
CA ARG A 109 -18.13 -3.09 -24.32
C ARG A 109 -17.21 -2.14 -23.52
N THR A 110 -17.45 -2.04 -22.23
CA THR A 110 -16.68 -1.19 -21.33
C THR A 110 -15.28 -1.75 -21.12
N MET A 111 -14.33 -0.85 -20.89
CA MET A 111 -12.94 -1.19 -20.63
C MET A 111 -12.56 -0.87 -19.18
N TYR A 112 -12.06 -1.87 -18.47
CA TYR A 112 -11.61 -1.77 -17.10
C TYR A 112 -10.09 -1.68 -17.09
N PHE A 113 -9.55 -0.76 -16.32
CA PHE A 113 -8.12 -0.58 -16.17
C PHE A 113 -7.72 -0.76 -14.71
N HIS A 114 -6.53 -1.32 -14.54
CA HIS A 114 -5.81 -1.42 -13.29
C HIS A 114 -4.43 -0.82 -13.49
N VAL A 115 -4.02 0.09 -12.62
CA VAL A 115 -2.71 0.75 -12.67
C VAL A 115 -2.09 0.75 -11.29
N ASN A 116 -0.83 0.34 -11.20
CA ASN A 116 0.05 0.60 -10.06
C ASN A 116 0.83 1.90 -10.34
N VAL A 117 0.42 2.98 -9.68
CA VAL A 117 0.99 4.32 -9.91
C VAL A 117 2.41 4.42 -9.35
N ILE A 118 2.71 3.73 -8.24
CA ILE A 118 4.06 3.71 -7.68
C ILE A 118 5.03 3.06 -8.66
N HIS A 119 4.70 1.89 -9.20
CA HIS A 119 5.54 1.21 -10.19
C HIS A 119 5.70 2.02 -11.48
N TYR A 120 4.66 2.73 -11.91
CA TYR A 120 4.78 3.66 -13.03
C TYR A 120 5.78 4.78 -12.75
N LEU A 121 5.63 5.46 -11.61
CA LEU A 121 6.55 6.53 -11.20
C LEU A 121 7.98 6.01 -11.04
N GLN A 122 8.15 4.80 -10.50
CA GLN A 122 9.44 4.14 -10.41
C GLN A 122 10.09 3.98 -11.79
N GLN A 123 9.33 3.54 -12.78
CA GLN A 123 9.84 3.34 -14.13
C GLN A 123 10.21 4.66 -14.84
N ILE A 124 9.35 5.68 -14.80
CA ILE A 124 9.61 6.93 -15.53
C ILE A 124 10.76 7.75 -14.92
N HIS A 125 11.05 7.55 -13.64
CA HIS A 125 12.12 8.24 -12.92
C HIS A 125 13.38 7.38 -12.69
N ASP A 126 13.43 6.15 -13.23
CA ASP A 126 14.47 5.14 -12.97
C ASP A 126 14.75 4.94 -11.47
N ILE A 127 13.70 4.99 -10.67
CA ILE A 127 13.77 4.79 -9.23
C ILE A 127 13.66 3.30 -8.96
N ARG A 128 14.66 2.74 -8.29
CA ARG A 128 14.61 1.37 -7.78
C ARG A 128 14.50 1.44 -6.26
N PRO A 129 13.42 0.91 -5.66
CA PRO A 129 13.31 0.82 -4.22
C PRO A 129 14.46 -0.05 -3.70
N SER A 130 15.34 0.55 -2.90
CA SER A 130 16.29 -0.21 -2.09
C SER A 130 15.53 -0.83 -0.90
N ASN A 131 16.05 -1.94 -0.35
CA ASN A 131 15.57 -2.51 0.93
C ASN A 131 14.22 -3.19 0.86
N VAL A 132 13.92 -3.85 -0.26
CA VAL A 132 12.72 -4.67 -0.38
C VAL A 132 12.85 -5.90 0.52
N ILE A 133 12.08 -5.95 1.61
CA ILE A 133 11.99 -7.14 2.47
C ILE A 133 10.73 -7.93 2.13
N TYR A 134 9.61 -7.22 1.95
CA TYR A 134 8.30 -7.82 1.71
C TYR A 134 7.72 -7.48 0.34
N ASP A 135 7.78 -6.22 -0.06
CA ASP A 135 7.12 -5.70 -1.25
C ASP A 135 7.87 -4.46 -1.75
N ASP A 136 8.15 -4.38 -3.05
CA ASP A 136 8.86 -3.28 -3.72
C ASP A 136 7.94 -2.11 -4.11
N ASN A 137 6.65 -2.25 -3.82
CA ASN A 137 5.64 -1.27 -4.18
C ASN A 137 5.62 -0.07 -3.20
N PHE A 138 6.73 0.66 -3.12
CA PHE A 138 6.93 1.89 -2.34
C PHE A 138 8.03 2.76 -2.97
N LEU A 139 8.03 4.06 -2.72
CA LEU A 139 9.14 4.94 -3.13
C LEU A 139 10.28 4.89 -2.08
N PRO A 140 11.56 5.08 -2.44
CA PRO A 140 12.63 5.29 -1.47
C PRO A 140 12.34 6.44 -0.50
N VAL A 141 12.93 6.40 0.70
CA VAL A 141 12.74 7.45 1.74
C VAL A 141 13.29 8.80 1.28
N ASP A 142 14.37 8.79 0.50
CA ASP A 142 15.06 9.96 -0.05
C ASP A 142 14.49 10.42 -1.40
N SER A 143 13.36 9.84 -1.84
CA SER A 143 12.69 10.28 -3.06
C SER A 143 12.34 11.77 -2.98
N LYS A 144 12.19 12.42 -4.14
CA LYS A 144 11.78 13.82 -4.26
C LYS A 144 10.42 13.99 -4.92
N LEU A 145 9.75 12.89 -5.26
CA LEU A 145 8.40 12.97 -5.78
C LEU A 145 7.48 13.54 -4.69
N THR A 146 6.27 13.90 -5.05
CA THR A 146 5.27 14.44 -4.13
C THR A 146 3.91 13.91 -4.54
N ILE A 147 2.88 14.14 -3.72
CA ILE A 147 1.50 13.78 -4.09
C ILE A 147 1.07 14.42 -5.43
N LEU A 148 1.66 15.56 -5.82
CA LEU A 148 1.39 16.19 -7.12
C LEU A 148 1.86 15.31 -8.28
N ASP A 149 3.00 14.63 -8.14
CA ASP A 149 3.52 13.75 -9.18
C ASP A 149 2.62 12.52 -9.36
N PHE A 150 2.07 11.99 -8.27
CA PHE A 150 1.06 10.92 -8.34
C PHE A 150 -0.22 11.35 -9.05
N ILE A 151 -0.70 12.58 -8.78
CA ILE A 151 -1.92 13.10 -9.42
C ILE A 151 -1.69 13.35 -10.90
N LYS A 152 -0.54 13.93 -11.27
CA LYS A 152 -0.15 14.12 -12.68
C LYS A 152 -0.07 12.78 -13.41
N ALA A 153 0.61 11.79 -12.82
CA ALA A 153 0.69 10.44 -13.39
C ALA A 153 -0.70 9.84 -13.64
N LEU A 154 -1.63 9.98 -12.68
CA LEU A 154 -3.01 9.53 -12.88
C LEU A 154 -3.76 10.30 -13.96
N ARG A 155 -3.56 11.61 -14.06
CA ARG A 155 -4.18 12.44 -15.10
C ARG A 155 -3.68 12.01 -16.49
N ASP A 156 -2.39 11.73 -16.63
CA ASP A 156 -1.81 11.23 -17.87
C ASP A 156 -2.36 9.85 -18.21
N PHE A 157 -2.46 8.94 -17.24
CA PHE A 157 -3.07 7.62 -17.43
C PHE A 157 -4.51 7.69 -17.88
N LYS A 158 -5.29 8.61 -17.30
CA LYS A 158 -6.68 8.82 -17.69
C LYS A 158 -6.77 9.16 -19.18
N VAL A 159 -5.92 10.08 -19.67
CA VAL A 159 -5.89 10.47 -21.09
C VAL A 159 -5.47 9.28 -21.97
N GLN A 160 -4.36 8.62 -21.63
CA GLN A 160 -3.87 7.46 -22.37
C GLN A 160 -4.91 6.34 -22.47
N ALA A 161 -5.66 6.10 -21.39
CA ALA A 161 -6.70 5.08 -21.38
C ALA A 161 -7.91 5.44 -22.24
N MET A 162 -8.29 6.72 -22.31
CA MET A 162 -9.34 7.19 -23.21
C MET A 162 -8.93 6.98 -24.67
N ASP A 163 -7.70 7.37 -25.02
CA ASP A 163 -7.17 7.21 -26.37
C ASP A 163 -7.06 5.74 -26.78
N LEU A 164 -6.54 4.90 -25.89
CA LEU A 164 -6.44 3.46 -26.13
C LEU A 164 -7.81 2.81 -26.31
N TYR A 165 -8.79 3.18 -25.49
CA TYR A 165 -10.15 2.66 -25.64
C TYR A 165 -10.76 3.06 -26.98
N LYS A 166 -10.59 4.33 -27.39
CA LYS A 166 -11.03 4.84 -28.69
C LYS A 166 -10.40 4.06 -29.85
N GLU A 167 -9.09 3.88 -29.80
CA GLU A 167 -8.33 3.16 -30.82
C GLU A 167 -8.80 1.70 -30.95
N ILE A 168 -8.92 0.99 -29.82
CA ILE A 168 -9.36 -0.40 -29.79
C ILE A 168 -10.76 -0.56 -30.38
N VAL A 169 -11.69 0.32 -30.00
CA VAL A 169 -13.08 0.23 -30.47
C VAL A 169 -13.17 0.51 -31.97
N PHE A 170 -12.44 1.51 -32.46
CA PHE A 170 -12.38 1.81 -33.88
C PHE A 170 -11.74 0.66 -34.67
N ASN A 171 -10.62 0.11 -34.21
CA ASN A 171 -9.89 -0.93 -34.93
C ASN A 171 -10.66 -2.25 -35.04
N TYR A 172 -11.46 -2.61 -34.03
CA TYR A 172 -12.19 -3.88 -34.04
C TYR A 172 -13.63 -3.76 -34.54
N TRP A 173 -14.28 -2.62 -34.38
CA TRP A 173 -15.70 -2.47 -34.70
C TRP A 173 -16.01 -1.31 -35.66
N GLY A 174 -15.01 -0.53 -36.08
CA GLY A 174 -15.20 0.60 -37.00
C GLY A 174 -16.04 1.72 -36.41
N VAL A 175 -16.16 1.79 -35.08
CA VAL A 175 -17.01 2.77 -34.39
C VAL A 175 -16.16 3.93 -33.89
N GLU A 176 -16.53 5.14 -34.28
CA GLU A 176 -15.93 6.37 -33.75
C GLU A 176 -16.66 6.82 -32.49
N LEU A 177 -16.00 6.67 -31.34
CA LEU A 177 -16.51 7.13 -30.05
C LEU A 177 -16.39 8.64 -29.91
N GLN A 178 -17.40 9.27 -29.31
CA GLN A 178 -17.56 10.73 -29.23
C GLN A 178 -17.58 11.25 -27.78
N GLN A 179 -18.15 10.48 -26.85
CA GLN A 179 -18.43 10.90 -25.47
C GLN A 179 -17.77 9.95 -24.45
N ILE A 180 -16.45 9.79 -24.57
CA ILE A 180 -15.69 8.90 -23.68
C ILE A 180 -15.60 9.52 -22.28
N LYS A 181 -15.96 8.72 -21.28
CA LYS A 181 -15.86 9.05 -19.86
C LYS A 181 -14.95 8.07 -19.13
N VAL A 182 -14.32 8.58 -18.08
CA VAL A 182 -13.53 7.78 -17.14
C VAL A 182 -14.13 7.91 -15.75
N LYS A 183 -14.35 6.77 -15.11
CA LYS A 183 -14.84 6.67 -13.74
C LYS A 183 -13.85 5.88 -12.88
N LEU A 184 -13.37 6.49 -11.80
CA LEU A 184 -12.62 5.77 -10.77
C LEU A 184 -13.55 4.88 -9.97
N VAL A 185 -13.14 3.64 -9.77
CA VAL A 185 -13.90 2.61 -9.05
C VAL A 185 -13.22 2.21 -7.76
N GLN A 186 -11.89 2.25 -7.71
CA GLN A 186 -11.14 1.98 -6.50
C GLN A 186 -9.81 2.71 -6.53
N VAL A 187 -9.40 3.25 -5.38
CA VAL A 187 -8.10 3.89 -5.19
C VAL A 187 -7.54 3.43 -3.85
N GLU A 188 -6.29 2.97 -3.85
CA GLU A 188 -5.51 2.73 -2.64
C GLU A 188 -4.64 3.96 -2.35
N LEU A 189 -4.84 4.56 -1.18
CA LEU A 189 -4.10 5.72 -0.68
C LEU A 189 -3.24 5.32 0.53
N PRO A 190 -1.97 4.95 0.32
CA PRO A 190 -1.02 4.78 1.39
C PRO A 190 -0.70 6.10 2.11
N PHE A 191 -0.64 6.02 3.43
CA PHE A 191 0.10 6.92 4.31
C PHE A 191 1.30 6.14 4.86
N GLU A 192 2.51 6.46 4.41
CA GLU A 192 3.72 5.76 4.82
C GLU A 192 4.51 6.61 5.80
N VAL A 193 5.00 5.97 6.86
CA VAL A 193 5.70 6.63 7.97
C VAL A 193 7.03 5.95 8.20
N TYR A 194 8.07 6.77 8.26
CA TYR A 194 9.44 6.37 8.51
C TYR A 194 10.13 7.30 9.51
N PRO A 195 10.72 6.80 10.60
CA PRO A 195 10.72 5.41 10.97
C PRO A 195 9.45 5.08 11.81
N ALA A 196 8.80 3.95 11.54
CA ALA A 196 7.68 3.40 12.30
C ALA A 196 7.60 1.85 12.24
N SER A 197 7.00 1.25 13.27
CA SER A 197 6.67 -0.18 13.37
C SER A 197 5.17 -0.40 13.36
N VAL A 198 4.70 -1.39 12.62
CA VAL A 198 3.31 -1.85 12.72
C VAL A 198 2.97 -2.39 14.10
N GLU A 199 3.91 -3.06 14.77
CA GLU A 199 3.69 -3.61 16.12
C GLU A 199 3.44 -2.51 17.14
N ASP A 200 4.19 -1.41 17.06
CA ASP A 200 4.05 -0.27 17.97
C ASP A 200 2.72 0.44 17.77
N ILE A 201 2.36 0.67 16.51
CA ILE A 201 1.07 1.24 16.14
C ILE A 201 -0.06 0.36 16.69
N ALA A 202 0.06 -0.97 16.53
CA ALA A 202 -0.94 -1.91 17.02
C ALA A 202 -1.06 -1.93 18.54
N LEU A 203 0.06 -1.92 19.28
CA LEU A 203 0.06 -1.89 20.75
C LEU A 203 -0.59 -0.61 21.30
N LYS A 204 -0.32 0.54 20.68
CA LYS A 204 -0.92 1.82 21.06
C LYS A 204 -2.42 1.88 20.76
N LEU A 205 -2.83 1.33 19.62
CA LEU A 205 -4.24 1.28 19.28
C LEU A 205 -4.98 0.27 20.19
N TYR A 206 -4.34 -0.85 20.54
CA TYR A 206 -4.87 -1.81 21.50
C TYR A 206 -5.07 -1.19 22.89
N SER A 207 -4.13 -0.39 23.40
CA SER A 207 -4.29 0.29 24.70
C SER A 207 -5.43 1.32 24.70
N LYS A 208 -5.82 1.82 23.52
CA LYS A 208 -6.99 2.67 23.29
C LYS A 208 -8.28 1.89 23.06
N GLY A 209 -8.28 0.57 23.22
CA GLY A 209 -9.44 -0.30 23.04
C GLY A 209 -9.78 -0.60 21.57
N ILE A 210 -8.86 -0.34 20.63
CA ILE A 210 -9.03 -0.63 19.21
C ILE A 210 -8.34 -1.96 18.92
N SER A 211 -9.11 -3.03 18.68
CA SER A 211 -8.56 -4.35 18.36
C SER A 211 -8.37 -4.56 16.86
N PHE A 212 -7.46 -5.46 16.52
CA PHE A 212 -7.15 -5.80 15.13
C PHE A 212 -6.99 -7.31 14.98
N ARG A 213 -7.37 -7.86 13.81
CA ARG A 213 -7.02 -9.25 13.47
C ARG A 213 -5.71 -9.28 12.69
N LYS A 214 -4.73 -9.98 13.25
CA LYS A 214 -3.46 -10.32 12.59
C LYS A 214 -3.74 -11.40 11.55
N TYR A 215 -3.65 -11.08 10.26
CA TYR A 215 -3.97 -12.02 9.19
C TYR A 215 -2.73 -12.71 8.61
N ASN A 216 -1.56 -12.08 8.66
CA ASN A 216 -0.33 -12.66 8.13
C ASN A 216 0.89 -12.36 9.03
N THR A 217 1.54 -13.40 9.52
CA THR A 217 2.78 -13.31 10.31
C THR A 217 4.01 -12.98 9.46
N GLN A 218 3.96 -13.20 8.14
CA GLN A 218 5.07 -12.92 7.24
C GLN A 218 5.18 -11.44 6.89
N SER A 219 4.08 -10.74 6.58
CA SER A 219 4.08 -9.31 6.22
C SER A 219 3.76 -8.35 7.37
N GLY A 220 3.46 -8.89 8.56
CA GLY A 220 3.03 -8.09 9.72
C GLY A 220 1.73 -7.32 9.49
N THR A 221 0.87 -7.75 8.55
CA THR A 221 -0.34 -7.02 8.18
C THR A 221 -1.44 -7.15 9.23
N ILE A 222 -1.99 -6.01 9.63
CA ILE A 222 -3.01 -5.83 10.65
C ILE A 222 -4.16 -5.01 10.05
N TYR A 223 -5.42 -5.39 10.32
CA TYR A 223 -6.61 -4.64 9.89
C TYR A 223 -7.45 -4.24 11.12
N LEU A 224 -8.02 -3.01 11.20
CA LEU A 224 -8.86 -2.68 12.38
C LEU A 224 -10.10 -3.56 12.39
N ASN A 225 -10.58 -3.95 13.56
CA ASN A 225 -11.80 -4.72 13.75
C ASN A 225 -12.88 -3.85 14.42
N GLN A 226 -14.17 -4.18 14.23
CA GLN A 226 -15.23 -3.64 15.09
C GLN A 226 -15.16 -4.31 16.47
N VAL A 227 -14.94 -3.50 17.52
CA VAL A 227 -14.79 -3.87 18.93
C VAL A 227 -15.96 -4.72 19.47
N GLU A 228 -17.14 -4.65 18.85
CA GLU A 228 -18.34 -5.38 19.30
C GLU A 228 -18.30 -6.90 19.06
N THR A 229 -17.34 -7.42 18.29
CA THR A 229 -17.27 -8.85 17.94
C THR A 229 -16.34 -9.70 18.81
N ASP A 230 -15.55 -9.13 19.72
CA ASP A 230 -14.61 -9.90 20.56
C ASP A 230 -15.21 -10.37 21.90
N ASN A 231 -16.41 -9.90 22.28
CA ASN A 231 -17.10 -10.40 23.48
C ASN A 231 -17.87 -11.71 23.25
N SER A 232 -17.79 -12.29 22.06
CA SER A 232 -18.38 -13.59 21.78
C SER A 232 -17.42 -14.47 20.96
N VAL A 233 -17.03 -15.56 21.62
CA VAL A 233 -16.59 -16.85 21.07
C VAL A 233 -15.09 -17.18 21.20
N SER A 234 -14.92 -18.22 22.00
CA SER A 234 -13.77 -19.02 22.39
C SER A 234 -12.71 -19.33 21.33
N VAL A 235 -11.45 -19.32 21.77
CA VAL A 235 -10.39 -20.21 21.29
C VAL A 235 -10.69 -21.61 21.85
N PRO A 236 -10.89 -22.67 21.03
CA PRO A 236 -9.80 -23.52 20.51
C PRO A 236 -10.18 -24.13 19.12
N GLU A 237 -9.38 -24.81 18.29
CA GLU A 237 -8.20 -25.66 18.36
C GLU A 237 -7.40 -25.51 17.05
N ARG A 238 -6.08 -25.79 17.09
CA ARG A 238 -5.30 -26.07 15.88
C ARG A 238 -5.72 -27.45 15.33
N LYS A 239 -5.78 -27.61 14.00
CA LYS A 239 -5.06 -28.64 13.22
C LYS A 239 -5.49 -28.63 11.75
N TYR A 240 -4.52 -28.90 10.90
CA TYR A 240 -4.70 -29.27 9.50
C TYR A 240 -5.70 -30.44 9.35
N ASP A 241 -6.30 -30.51 8.16
CA ASP A 241 -7.09 -31.62 7.60
C ASP A 241 -8.57 -31.70 7.98
N LYS A 242 -9.40 -31.14 7.09
CA LYS A 242 -10.47 -31.87 6.38
C LYS A 242 -10.96 -31.02 5.21
N GLU A 243 -10.84 -31.58 4.00
CA GLU A 243 -11.57 -31.09 2.83
C GLU A 243 -13.06 -31.32 3.09
N ASP A 244 -13.83 -30.23 3.20
CA ASP A 244 -15.29 -30.30 3.14
C ASP A 244 -15.77 -30.03 1.71
N PRO A 245 -16.79 -30.76 1.24
CA PRO A 245 -17.23 -30.76 -0.13
C PRO A 245 -17.86 -29.43 -0.50
N ILE A 246 -17.62 -29.05 -1.75
CA ILE A 246 -18.21 -27.89 -2.41
C ILE A 246 -19.72 -28.11 -2.46
N ASP A 247 -20.45 -27.40 -1.60
CA ASP A 247 -21.85 -27.09 -1.82
C ASP A 247 -22.05 -25.58 -1.95
N SER A 248 -22.81 -25.27 -2.99
CA SER A 248 -23.08 -23.98 -3.57
C SER A 248 -23.73 -22.99 -2.61
N VAL A 249 -23.46 -21.69 -2.85
CA VAL A 249 -24.08 -20.48 -2.24
C VAL A 249 -23.30 -19.86 -1.08
N ASP A 250 -22.07 -19.41 -1.34
CA ASP A 250 -21.63 -18.03 -1.02
C ASP A 250 -20.22 -17.78 -1.59
N LEU A 251 -20.11 -17.56 -2.91
CA LEU A 251 -18.85 -17.06 -3.52
C LEU A 251 -18.70 -15.54 -3.26
N LYS A 252 -18.61 -15.18 -1.99
CA LYS A 252 -17.81 -14.02 -1.57
C LYS A 252 -16.36 -14.50 -1.62
N PRO A 253 -15.41 -13.76 -2.23
CA PRO A 253 -14.01 -14.02 -1.91
C PRO A 253 -13.90 -13.85 -0.40
N ASP A 254 -13.27 -14.79 0.30
CA ASP A 254 -12.96 -14.71 1.73
C ASP A 254 -11.93 -13.59 1.98
N ILE A 255 -12.31 -12.36 1.65
CA ILE A 255 -11.73 -11.15 2.18
C ILE A 255 -12.60 -10.84 3.39
N HIS A 256 -12.16 -11.28 4.57
CA HIS A 256 -12.72 -10.79 5.82
C HIS A 256 -12.58 -9.25 5.83
N TYR A 257 -13.69 -8.56 5.59
CA TYR A 257 -13.80 -7.11 5.69
C TYR A 257 -13.60 -6.71 7.14
N LEU A 258 -12.41 -6.25 7.49
CA LEU A 258 -12.11 -5.92 8.87
C LEU A 258 -12.67 -4.55 9.29
N ASN A 259 -12.87 -3.61 8.36
CA ASN A 259 -13.65 -2.39 8.60
C ASN A 259 -14.73 -2.18 7.56
N LYS A 260 -15.99 -2.45 7.93
CA LYS A 260 -17.13 -1.81 7.26
C LYS A 260 -17.45 -0.57 8.06
N ILE A 261 -17.01 0.61 7.59
CA ILE A 261 -17.63 1.86 8.02
C ILE A 261 -19.02 1.89 7.42
N ASN A 262 -20.00 1.27 8.07
CA ASN A 262 -21.38 1.29 7.62
C ASN A 262 -21.95 2.71 7.85
N SER A 263 -21.82 3.58 6.86
CA SER A 263 -22.65 4.77 6.75
C SER A 263 -24.05 4.37 6.33
N GLY A 264 -25.04 4.66 7.17
CA GLY A 264 -26.45 4.39 6.89
C GLY A 264 -26.89 4.90 5.51
N LYS A 265 -27.78 4.13 4.87
CA LYS A 265 -28.46 4.34 3.57
C LYS A 265 -27.59 4.41 2.30
N SER A 266 -26.31 4.78 2.35
CA SER A 266 -25.35 4.57 1.27
C SER A 266 -24.02 4.13 1.86
N ARG A 267 -23.65 2.86 1.68
CA ARG A 267 -22.47 2.26 2.33
C ARG A 267 -21.17 2.85 1.76
N ARG A 268 -20.51 3.77 2.47
CA ARG A 268 -19.10 4.09 2.27
C ARG A 268 -18.33 2.81 2.53
N LYS A 269 -17.55 2.38 1.55
CA LYS A 269 -16.61 1.28 1.72
C LYS A 269 -15.27 1.96 1.76
N ILE A 270 -14.73 2.20 2.95
CA ILE A 270 -13.31 2.50 3.11
C ILE A 270 -12.71 1.32 3.87
N GLN A 271 -11.65 0.75 3.32
CA GLN A 271 -10.88 -0.29 4.00
C GLN A 271 -9.60 0.33 4.52
N LEU A 272 -9.27 0.08 5.78
CA LEU A 272 -7.97 0.44 6.35
C LEU A 272 -7.12 -0.81 6.55
N LYS A 273 -5.86 -0.77 6.11
CA LYS A 273 -4.85 -1.80 6.37
C LYS A 273 -3.59 -1.15 6.94
N ILE A 274 -2.92 -1.80 7.88
CA ILE A 274 -1.63 -1.37 8.41
C ILE A 274 -0.63 -2.50 8.21
N TYR A 275 0.50 -2.25 7.55
CA TYR A 275 1.47 -3.30 7.25
C TYR A 275 2.89 -2.75 7.04
N GLN A 276 3.88 -3.62 7.21
CA GLN A 276 5.29 -3.25 7.13
C GLN A 276 5.78 -3.45 5.69
N LYS A 277 6.36 -2.43 5.06
CA LYS A 277 6.94 -2.54 3.71
C LYS A 277 8.42 -2.93 3.76
N THR A 278 9.17 -2.24 4.61
CA THR A 278 10.58 -2.52 4.91
C THR A 278 10.90 -2.11 6.35
N PHE A 279 12.13 -2.31 6.82
CA PHE A 279 12.56 -1.90 8.16
C PHE A 279 12.29 -0.42 8.39
N GLY A 280 11.57 -0.13 9.47
CA GLY A 280 11.19 1.23 9.80
C GLY A 280 10.16 1.88 8.89
N LEU A 281 9.71 1.25 7.81
CA LEU A 281 8.67 1.83 6.95
C LEU A 281 7.33 1.12 7.18
N ALA A 282 6.47 1.73 7.98
CA ALA A 282 5.09 1.29 8.16
C ALA A 282 4.18 1.98 7.14
N ARG A 283 3.23 1.26 6.58
CA ARG A 283 2.21 1.78 5.67
C ARG A 283 0.82 1.61 6.29
N ILE A 284 0.06 2.68 6.28
CA ILE A 284 -1.36 2.73 6.61
C ILE A 284 -2.12 3.02 5.30
N GLU A 285 -2.81 2.03 4.75
CA GLU A 285 -3.48 2.12 3.46
C GLU A 285 -4.97 2.32 3.62
N LEU A 286 -5.48 3.40 3.04
CA LEU A 286 -6.91 3.70 2.89
C LEU A 286 -7.36 3.28 1.48
N THR A 287 -8.15 2.21 1.35
CA THR A 287 -8.78 1.86 0.07
C THR A 287 -10.17 2.49 -0.02
N ILE A 288 -10.38 3.34 -1.03
CA ILE A 288 -11.61 4.06 -1.31
C ILE A 288 -12.29 3.43 -2.53
N TYR A 289 -13.62 3.30 -2.51
CA TYR A 289 -14.37 2.67 -3.57
C TYR A 289 -15.46 3.57 -4.16
N SER A 290 -15.76 3.38 -5.44
CA SER A 290 -16.90 3.91 -6.19
C SER A 290 -17.06 5.44 -6.10
N GLU A 291 -18.22 5.94 -5.66
CA GLU A 291 -18.58 7.36 -5.70
C GLU A 291 -17.68 8.24 -4.83
N ASP A 292 -17.09 7.70 -3.76
CA ASP A 292 -16.18 8.45 -2.91
C ASP A 292 -14.85 8.73 -3.65
N ALA A 293 -14.34 7.76 -4.42
CA ALA A 293 -13.15 7.96 -5.24
C ALA A 293 -13.38 9.02 -6.33
N LYS A 294 -14.58 9.05 -6.93
CA LYS A 294 -14.96 10.06 -7.93
C LYS A 294 -14.91 11.49 -7.36
N GLN A 295 -15.27 11.67 -6.09
CA GLN A 295 -15.33 12.99 -5.47
C GLN A 295 -13.94 13.55 -5.13
N LEU A 296 -13.00 12.70 -4.73
CA LEU A 296 -11.62 13.13 -4.45
C LEU A 296 -10.85 13.49 -5.72
N PHE A 297 -11.16 12.81 -6.83
CA PHE A 297 -10.50 13.00 -8.12
C PHE A 297 -11.43 13.69 -9.11
N GLU A 298 -11.95 14.85 -8.72
CA GLU A 298 -12.72 15.70 -9.63
C GLU A 298 -11.78 16.35 -10.64
N TRP A 299 -11.61 15.72 -11.81
CA TRP A 299 -10.61 16.11 -12.81
C TRP A 299 -10.77 17.52 -13.41
N SER A 300 -11.90 18.19 -13.16
CA SER A 300 -12.13 19.60 -13.48
C SER A 300 -11.27 20.55 -12.61
N LEU A 301 -10.84 20.08 -11.44
CA LEU A 301 -10.00 20.83 -10.51
C LEU A 301 -8.52 20.77 -10.92
N SER A 302 -7.74 21.73 -10.41
CA SER A 302 -6.29 21.73 -10.57
C SER A 302 -5.65 20.59 -9.76
N ASP A 303 -4.48 20.11 -10.20
CA ASP A 303 -3.75 19.06 -9.49
C ASP A 303 -3.45 19.42 -8.04
N LYS A 304 -3.16 20.71 -7.79
CA LYS A 304 -2.95 21.23 -6.43
C LYS A 304 -4.20 21.12 -5.56
N SER A 305 -5.38 21.44 -6.09
CA SER A 305 -6.63 21.30 -5.33
C SER A 305 -6.92 19.84 -4.99
N ILE A 306 -6.72 18.93 -5.94
CA ILE A 306 -6.89 17.49 -5.73
C ILE A 306 -5.90 16.99 -4.66
N ALA A 307 -4.65 17.45 -4.70
CA ALA A 307 -3.63 17.13 -3.70
C ALA A 307 -4.05 17.57 -2.30
N GLU A 308 -4.46 18.83 -2.14
CA GLU A 308 -4.94 19.35 -0.87
C GLU A 308 -6.13 18.53 -0.35
N ASP A 309 -7.09 18.19 -1.22
CA ASP A 309 -8.26 17.42 -0.81
C ASP A 309 -7.89 16.00 -0.36
N LEU A 310 -6.96 15.34 -1.05
CA LEU A 310 -6.40 14.04 -0.66
C LEU A 310 -5.67 14.09 0.69
N ILE A 311 -4.81 15.09 0.89
CA ILE A 311 -4.05 15.25 2.13
C ILE A 311 -5.01 15.40 3.31
N ASN A 312 -5.96 16.33 3.20
CA ASN A 312 -6.94 16.57 4.25
C ASN A 312 -7.82 15.33 4.48
N PHE A 313 -8.19 14.59 3.43
CA PHE A 313 -8.94 13.35 3.56
C PHE A 313 -8.19 12.30 4.38
N VAL A 314 -6.91 12.05 4.09
CA VAL A 314 -6.11 11.06 4.81
C VAL A 314 -5.94 11.46 6.28
N HIS A 315 -5.46 12.68 6.56
CA HIS A 315 -5.26 13.14 7.94
C HIS A 315 -6.55 13.16 8.74
N PHE A 316 -7.67 13.55 8.12
CA PHE A 316 -8.97 13.49 8.78
C PHE A 316 -9.34 12.05 9.15
N ASN A 317 -9.21 11.09 8.23
CA ASN A 317 -9.54 9.69 8.52
C ASN A 317 -8.62 9.12 9.60
N LEU A 318 -7.30 9.41 9.56
CA LEU A 318 -6.36 9.00 10.61
C LEU A 318 -6.78 9.56 11.98
N GLY A 319 -7.12 10.85 12.05
CA GLY A 319 -7.59 11.50 13.27
C GLY A 319 -8.93 10.96 13.78
N LEU A 320 -9.84 10.55 12.88
CA LEU A 320 -11.15 9.97 13.23
C LEU A 320 -10.98 8.62 13.94
N TYR A 321 -9.99 7.83 13.53
CA TYR A 321 -9.63 6.56 14.15
C TYR A 321 -8.59 6.69 15.27
N ASP A 322 -8.19 7.91 15.62
CA ASP A 322 -7.14 8.20 16.62
C ASP A 322 -5.83 7.43 16.33
N ILE A 323 -5.55 7.26 15.03
CA ILE A 323 -4.33 6.66 14.51
C ILE A 323 -3.27 7.76 14.51
N ASN A 324 -2.70 7.98 15.68
CA ASN A 324 -1.49 8.77 15.83
C ASN A 324 -0.31 7.83 15.59
N VAL A 325 0.42 8.08 14.51
CA VAL A 325 1.67 7.36 14.25
C VAL A 325 2.78 8.13 14.92
N ASP A 326 3.12 7.73 16.14
CA ASP A 326 4.35 8.24 16.73
C ASP A 326 5.52 7.67 15.91
N ARG A 327 6.32 8.56 15.33
CA ARG A 327 7.65 8.22 14.81
C ARG A 327 8.43 7.56 15.95
N TYR A 328 9.28 6.57 15.67
CA TYR A 328 10.07 5.92 16.73
C TYR A 328 10.86 6.99 17.51
N ASP A 329 10.40 7.31 18.72
CA ASP A 329 11.22 7.94 19.76
C ASP A 329 11.78 6.86 20.70
N ARG A 330 12.15 5.72 20.10
CA ARG A 330 12.64 4.57 20.84
C ARG A 330 14.14 4.66 21.10
N SER A 331 14.49 4.06 22.22
CA SER A 331 15.83 3.80 22.69
C SER A 331 16.56 2.85 21.69
N LEU A 332 17.89 2.88 21.63
CA LEU A 332 18.63 1.99 20.74
C LEU A 332 18.42 0.51 21.12
N ASP A 333 18.38 0.20 22.42
CA ASP A 333 18.03 -1.13 22.96
C ASP A 333 16.71 -1.67 22.40
N ASP A 334 15.65 -0.85 22.34
CA ASP A 334 14.36 -1.28 21.82
C ASP A 334 14.41 -1.64 20.33
N VAL A 335 15.17 -0.86 19.55
CA VAL A 335 15.33 -1.07 18.10
C VAL A 335 16.15 -2.33 17.84
N VAL A 336 17.20 -2.55 18.64
CA VAL A 336 18.02 -3.76 18.60
C VAL A 336 17.18 -5.00 18.93
N ARG A 337 16.35 -4.93 19.97
CA ARG A 337 15.42 -6.00 20.35
C ARG A 337 14.42 -6.31 19.24
N PHE A 338 13.81 -5.29 18.63
CA PHE A 338 12.89 -5.45 17.50
C PHE A 338 13.58 -6.14 16.31
N LEU A 339 14.75 -5.64 15.90
CA LEU A 339 15.51 -6.21 14.79
C LEU A 339 15.97 -7.64 15.09
N SER A 340 16.39 -7.92 16.32
CA SER A 340 16.73 -9.27 16.80
C SER A 340 15.57 -10.24 16.59
N GLN A 341 14.35 -9.85 16.98
CA GLN A 341 13.16 -10.67 16.80
C GLN A 341 12.76 -10.82 15.33
N ALA A 342 12.75 -9.72 14.56
CA ALA A 342 12.36 -9.71 13.16
C ALA A 342 13.34 -10.52 12.28
N LEU A 343 14.64 -10.33 12.52
CA LEU A 343 15.71 -11.02 11.80
C LEU A 343 15.98 -12.40 12.35
N LYS A 344 15.48 -12.75 13.55
CA LYS A 344 15.86 -13.96 14.29
C LYS A 344 17.38 -14.06 14.43
N GLU A 345 17.98 -12.99 14.95
CA GLU A 345 19.41 -12.87 15.25
C GLU A 345 19.60 -12.39 16.69
N PRO A 346 20.71 -12.71 17.38
CA PRO A 346 20.96 -12.21 18.73
C PRO A 346 21.04 -10.68 18.79
N GLU A 347 20.52 -10.08 19.87
CA GLU A 347 20.57 -8.62 20.11
C GLU A 347 22.00 -8.08 20.05
N ASP A 348 22.95 -8.77 20.67
CA ASP A 348 24.37 -8.38 20.67
C ASP A 348 24.96 -8.33 19.26
N LEU A 349 24.58 -9.27 18.39
CA LEU A 349 25.02 -9.29 17.00
C LEU A 349 24.44 -8.10 16.24
N ILE A 350 23.15 -7.81 16.42
CA ILE A 350 22.49 -6.66 15.79
C ILE A 350 23.14 -5.35 16.24
N TYR A 351 23.45 -5.22 17.53
CA TYR A 351 24.13 -4.06 18.07
C TYR A 351 25.52 -3.86 17.44
N GLN A 352 26.31 -4.94 17.33
CA GLN A 352 27.64 -4.89 16.71
C GLN A 352 27.62 -4.42 15.25
N LEU A 353 26.57 -4.77 14.49
CA LEU A 353 26.44 -4.33 13.09
C LEU A 353 26.33 -2.81 12.93
N LYS A 354 25.93 -2.08 13.98
CA LYS A 354 25.82 -0.61 13.94
C LYS A 354 27.17 0.07 13.69
N ASP A 355 28.21 -0.41 14.35
CA ASP A 355 29.55 0.20 14.34
C ASP A 355 30.55 -0.59 13.45
N LEU A 356 30.06 -1.58 12.71
CA LEU A 356 30.88 -2.45 11.86
C LEU A 356 30.95 -1.90 10.42
N ASP A 357 32.11 -1.39 10.05
CA ASP A 357 32.37 -0.92 8.68
C ASP A 357 32.68 -2.06 7.70
N ILE A 358 33.49 -3.03 8.14
CA ILE A 358 33.90 -4.19 7.33
C ILE A 358 33.70 -5.45 8.17
N PHE A 359 32.96 -6.40 7.63
CA PHE A 359 32.83 -7.75 8.14
C PHE A 359 33.82 -8.65 7.40
N GLU A 360 34.93 -9.02 8.06
CA GLU A 360 35.94 -9.90 7.49
C GLU A 360 35.52 -11.37 7.58
N ALA A 361 35.67 -12.10 6.48
CA ALA A 361 35.31 -13.50 6.41
C ALA A 361 36.42 -14.39 6.97
N CYS A 362 36.14 -15.09 8.06
CA CYS A 362 37.01 -16.14 8.58
C CYS A 362 36.26 -17.49 8.66
N GLU A 363 36.96 -18.53 9.09
CA GLU A 363 36.35 -19.85 9.27
C GLU A 363 35.38 -19.86 10.46
N ALA A 364 35.76 -19.21 11.57
CA ALA A 364 34.97 -19.14 12.79
C ALA A 364 33.61 -18.44 12.61
N ASN A 365 33.53 -17.46 11.69
CA ASN A 365 32.28 -16.74 11.42
C ASN A 365 31.53 -17.22 10.18
N ARG A 366 31.93 -18.35 9.56
CA ARG A 366 31.33 -18.85 8.32
C ARG A 366 29.81 -19.04 8.42
N SER A 367 29.32 -19.60 9.52
CA SER A 367 27.90 -19.87 9.73
C SER A 367 27.09 -18.56 9.88
N VAL A 368 27.60 -17.61 10.68
CA VAL A 368 27.01 -16.28 10.86
C VAL A 368 27.00 -15.52 9.54
N ARG A 369 28.14 -15.46 8.84
CA ARG A 369 28.29 -14.80 7.54
C ARG A 369 27.29 -15.30 6.51
N GLN A 370 27.18 -16.62 6.34
CA GLN A 370 26.23 -17.22 5.40
C GLN A 370 24.78 -16.86 5.76
N ARG A 371 24.45 -16.88 7.06
CA ARG A 371 23.11 -16.54 7.56
C ARG A 371 22.78 -15.06 7.32
N LEU A 372 23.68 -14.15 7.68
CA LEU A 372 23.48 -12.71 7.49
C LEU A 372 23.46 -12.30 6.01
N THR A 373 24.29 -12.93 5.17
CA THR A 373 24.28 -12.70 3.70
C THR A 373 22.96 -13.16 3.08
N ARG A 374 22.45 -14.34 3.48
CA ARG A 374 21.14 -14.85 3.00
C ARG A 374 19.98 -13.93 3.39
N LYS A 375 20.08 -13.26 4.54
CA LYS A 375 19.08 -12.30 5.04
C LYS A 375 19.25 -10.89 4.45
N GLY A 376 20.23 -10.67 3.57
CA GLY A 376 20.52 -9.35 3.00
C GLY A 376 21.10 -8.35 4.01
N ILE A 377 21.55 -8.81 5.18
CA ILE A 377 22.13 -7.99 6.25
C ILE A 377 23.58 -7.64 5.94
N LEU A 378 24.32 -8.60 5.37
CA LEU A 378 25.66 -8.38 4.83
C LEU A 378 25.62 -8.40 3.32
N ILE A 379 26.30 -7.44 2.71
CA ILE A 379 26.53 -7.40 1.26
C ILE A 379 28.03 -7.55 0.98
N LYS A 380 28.37 -8.14 -0.15
CA LYS A 380 29.76 -8.31 -0.56
C LYS A 380 30.35 -6.94 -0.88
N LEU A 381 31.54 -6.65 -0.35
CA LEU A 381 32.24 -5.41 -0.67
C LEU A 381 32.73 -5.45 -2.13
N VAL A 382 32.44 -4.40 -2.88
CA VAL A 382 32.98 -4.17 -4.22
C VAL A 382 33.91 -2.95 -4.19
N ASP A 383 34.94 -2.93 -5.03
CA ASP A 383 35.80 -1.76 -5.22
C ASP A 383 35.22 -0.76 -6.23
N SER A 384 35.97 0.30 -6.52
CA SER A 384 35.59 1.36 -7.46
C SER A 384 35.35 0.86 -8.89
N ASP A 385 35.88 -0.32 -9.23
CA ASP A 385 35.76 -0.94 -10.54
C ASP A 385 34.66 -2.02 -10.56
N ASN A 386 33.79 -2.04 -9.54
CA ASN A 386 32.74 -3.06 -9.33
C ASN A 386 33.28 -4.50 -9.18
N VAL A 387 34.55 -4.66 -8.81
CA VAL A 387 35.15 -5.98 -8.57
C VAL A 387 34.91 -6.39 -7.13
N GLN A 388 34.38 -7.60 -6.92
CA GLN A 388 34.09 -8.12 -5.59
C GLN A 388 35.39 -8.37 -4.81
N LYS A 389 35.60 -7.66 -3.70
CA LYS A 389 36.69 -7.93 -2.76
C LYS A 389 36.47 -9.28 -2.08
N ARG A 390 37.45 -10.17 -2.22
CA ARG A 390 37.37 -11.53 -1.67
C ARG A 390 37.36 -11.48 -0.15
N GLY A 391 36.41 -12.20 0.46
CA GLY A 391 36.36 -12.36 1.90
C GLY A 391 35.99 -11.10 2.68
N GLN A 392 35.56 -10.02 2.02
CA GLN A 392 35.13 -8.80 2.70
C GLN A 392 33.66 -8.53 2.40
N TYR A 393 32.93 -8.24 3.47
CA TYR A 393 31.53 -7.89 3.45
C TYR A 393 31.36 -6.57 4.17
N ILE A 394 30.29 -5.84 3.88
CA ILE A 394 29.89 -4.68 4.66
C ILE A 394 28.49 -4.93 5.18
N VAL A 395 28.19 -4.33 6.33
CA VAL A 395 26.81 -4.22 6.79
C VAL A 395 26.05 -3.46 5.74
N ASN A 396 24.89 -3.99 5.35
CA ASN A 396 24.00 -3.32 4.42
C ASN A 396 23.81 -1.88 4.90
N PRO A 397 24.21 -0.85 4.11
CA PRO A 397 24.21 0.53 4.53
C PRO A 397 22.88 0.97 5.15
N ILE A 398 21.76 0.37 4.74
CA ILE A 398 20.45 0.70 5.29
C ILE A 398 20.21 0.17 6.70
N ILE A 399 20.69 -1.04 7.01
CA ILE A 399 20.61 -1.54 8.38
C ILE A 399 21.49 -0.67 9.28
N ARG A 400 22.68 -0.29 8.77
CA ARG A 400 23.60 0.58 9.48
C ARG A 400 23.03 1.99 9.69
N GLU A 401 22.45 2.60 8.66
CA GLU A 401 21.78 3.90 8.73
C GLU A 401 20.59 3.85 9.68
N PHE A 402 19.73 2.84 9.56
CA PHE A 402 18.58 2.65 10.44
C PHE A 402 19.02 2.51 11.91
N LEU A 403 20.04 1.70 12.21
CA LEU A 403 20.59 1.59 13.57
C LEU A 403 21.21 2.92 14.06
N ASN A 404 21.89 3.66 13.18
CA ASN A 404 22.51 4.94 13.50
C ASN A 404 21.52 6.10 13.66
N MET A 405 20.27 5.95 13.21
CA MET A 405 19.20 6.92 13.50
C MET A 405 18.82 6.97 14.98
N TYR A 406 19.17 5.94 15.76
CA TYR A 406 18.80 5.83 17.17
C TYR A 406 20.00 6.00 18.08
N LYS A 407 19.75 6.61 19.24
CA LYS A 407 20.75 6.83 20.28
C LYS A 407 20.37 6.05 21.53
N PRO A 408 21.36 5.57 22.28
CA PRO A 408 21.13 5.07 23.63
C PRO A 408 20.46 6.14 24.51
N LYS A 409 19.45 5.75 25.28
CA LYS A 409 18.75 6.59 26.27
C LYS A 409 18.92 6.02 27.67
N GLY A 410 19.58 6.77 28.57
CA GLY A 410 19.73 6.37 29.97
C GLY A 410 20.73 5.22 30.16
N ASN A 411 20.40 4.27 31.04
CA ASN A 411 21.27 3.15 31.43
C ASN A 411 20.96 1.88 30.62
N GLU A 412 21.01 1.97 29.28
CA GLU A 412 20.80 0.82 28.39
C GLU A 412 21.88 -0.26 28.60
N HIS A 413 21.44 -1.52 28.52
CA HIS A 413 22.23 -2.67 28.93
C HIS A 413 23.04 -3.25 27.77
N PHE A 414 24.09 -2.56 27.35
CA PHE A 414 25.02 -3.17 26.40
C PHE A 414 26.00 -4.08 27.13
N VAL A 415 26.01 -5.36 26.76
CA VAL A 415 27.02 -6.33 27.19
C VAL A 415 28.37 -5.83 26.66
N LYS A 416 29.20 -5.27 27.56
CA LYS A 416 30.56 -4.75 27.29
C LYS A 416 31.57 -5.80 26.80
N LYS A 417 31.14 -7.01 26.44
CA LYS A 417 32.00 -8.08 25.94
C LYS A 417 31.38 -8.65 24.68
N SER A 418 32.05 -8.45 23.55
CA SER A 418 31.71 -9.12 22.29
C SER A 418 31.62 -10.62 22.52
N LEU A 419 30.44 -11.22 22.27
CA LEU A 419 30.26 -12.67 22.24
C LEU A 419 30.92 -13.32 21.01
N TYR A 420 31.44 -12.50 20.09
CA TYR A 420 32.12 -12.91 18.87
C TYR A 420 33.48 -12.21 18.78
N PRO A 421 34.51 -12.71 19.51
CA PRO A 421 35.85 -12.18 19.36
C PRO A 421 36.33 -12.36 17.91
N GLY A 422 36.64 -11.25 17.23
CA GLY A 422 37.05 -11.24 15.82
C GLY A 422 35.92 -10.95 14.81
N LEU A 423 34.76 -10.46 15.28
CA LEU A 423 33.95 -9.53 14.49
C LEU A 423 34.50 -8.12 14.61
#